data_AF-A0A1F3K184-F1
#
_entry.id   AF-A0A1F3K184-F1
#
_cell.length_a   1.000
_cell.length_b   1.000
_cell.length_c   1.000
_cell.angle_alpha   90.00
_cell.angle_beta   90.00
_cell.angle_gamma   90.00
#
_symmetry.space_group_name_H-M   'P 1'
#
loop_
_entity.id
_entity.type
_entity.pdbx_description
1 polymer ?
#
loop_
_entity_poly.entity_id
_entity_poly.type
_entity_poly.pdbx_seq_one_letter_code
_entity_poly.pdbx_strand_id
1 'polypeptide(L)'
;MNNITELYSADDAKIMQIAEQARLIGQSRIDEIISFAKKSGIKRIGIANCVCMTKETEILKNILKADFDVYSTDCKVGNLPASKIAGDESKKGISCNPAGQAEYLNQQGTELNIVLGLCVGHDMILNKKSDAIVTTLLVKDKKYKHNPYEFFENKL
;
A
#
# COMPACT_ATOMS: atom_id res chain seq x y z
N MET A 1 -28.16 -9.44 12.20
CA MET A 1 -26.93 -9.47 11.38
C MET A 1 -27.36 -9.91 9.99
N ASN A 2 -26.86 -9.26 8.93
CA ASN A 2 -27.07 -9.76 7.57
C ASN A 2 -26.49 -11.18 7.46
N ASN A 3 -26.95 -11.96 6.47
CA ASN A 3 -26.34 -13.26 6.21
C ASN A 3 -24.85 -13.05 5.88
N ILE A 4 -23.95 -13.80 6.54
CA ILE A 4 -22.51 -13.62 6.41
C ILE A 4 -22.06 -13.78 4.94
N THR A 5 -22.77 -14.61 4.16
CA THR A 5 -22.49 -14.79 2.74
C THR A 5 -22.91 -13.61 1.87
N GLU A 6 -23.84 -12.76 2.33
CA GLU A 6 -24.30 -11.56 1.60
C GLU A 6 -23.32 -10.38 1.74
N LEU A 7 -22.28 -10.51 2.59
CA LEU A 7 -21.25 -9.48 2.78
C LEU A 7 -20.17 -9.48 1.69
N TYR A 8 -20.10 -10.53 0.87
CA TYR A 8 -19.05 -10.71 -0.13
C TYR A 8 -19.63 -10.60 -1.54
N SER A 9 -19.05 -9.72 -2.35
CA SER A 9 -19.26 -9.73 -3.79
C SER A 9 -18.55 -10.94 -4.44
N ALA A 10 -18.87 -11.20 -5.71
CA ALA A 10 -18.15 -12.21 -6.49
C ALA A 10 -16.64 -11.90 -6.61
N ASP A 11 -16.29 -10.62 -6.67
CA ASP A 11 -14.90 -10.18 -6.74
C ASP A 11 -14.17 -10.39 -5.41
N ASP A 12 -14.83 -10.12 -4.28
CA ASP A 12 -14.26 -10.39 -2.95
C ASP A 12 -13.98 -11.89 -2.77
N ALA A 13 -14.95 -12.74 -3.14
CA ALA A 13 -14.78 -14.18 -3.09
C ALA A 13 -13.63 -14.67 -3.97
N LYS A 14 -13.49 -14.10 -5.18
CA LYS A 14 -12.39 -14.41 -6.10
C LYS A 14 -11.03 -14.00 -5.53
N ILE A 15 -10.92 -12.83 -4.91
CA ILE A 15 -9.71 -12.37 -4.24
C ILE A 15 -9.30 -13.35 -3.15
N MET A 16 -10.24 -13.77 -2.29
CA MET A 16 -9.96 -14.73 -1.22
C MET A 16 -9.52 -16.10 -1.75
N GLN A 17 -10.15 -16.60 -2.80
CA GLN A 17 -9.76 -17.87 -3.44
C GLN A 17 -8.34 -17.81 -4.02
N ILE A 18 -7.99 -16.70 -4.69
CA ILE A 18 -6.64 -16.52 -5.24
C ILE A 18 -5.62 -16.36 -4.12
N ALA A 19 -5.95 -15.64 -3.03
CA ALA A 19 -5.09 -15.49 -1.87
C ALA A 19 -4.72 -16.84 -1.24
N GLU A 20 -5.70 -17.74 -1.08
CA GLU A 20 -5.43 -19.09 -0.57
C GLU A 20 -4.53 -19.89 -1.52
N GLN A 21 -4.80 -19.83 -2.83
CA GLN A 21 -3.97 -20.49 -3.84
C GLN A 21 -2.57 -19.89 -4.00
N ALA A 22 -2.41 -18.62 -3.64
CA ALA A 22 -1.16 -17.87 -3.74
C ALA A 22 -0.26 -18.05 -2.53
N ARG A 23 -0.79 -18.60 -1.43
CA ARG A 23 -0.06 -18.82 -0.18
C ARG A 23 1.15 -19.73 -0.38
N LEU A 24 2.30 -19.29 0.12
CA LEU A 24 3.55 -20.01 0.00
C LEU A 24 4.13 -20.27 1.40
N ILE A 25 4.03 -21.51 1.87
CA ILE A 25 4.52 -21.89 3.21
C ILE A 25 6.03 -21.66 3.30
N GLY A 26 6.44 -20.88 4.31
CA GLY A 26 7.85 -20.59 4.58
C GLY A 26 8.47 -19.52 3.69
N GLN A 27 7.69 -18.87 2.81
CA GLN A 27 8.16 -17.77 1.97
C GLN A 27 7.79 -16.40 2.56
N SER A 28 8.39 -15.33 2.02
CA SER A 28 8.15 -13.98 2.50
C SER A 28 6.80 -13.42 2.02
N ARG A 29 6.34 -12.35 2.67
CA ARG A 29 5.16 -11.59 2.20
C ARG A 29 5.35 -11.01 0.79
N ILE A 30 6.59 -10.71 0.37
CA ILE A 30 6.86 -10.23 -0.99
C ILE A 30 6.60 -11.36 -2.01
N ASP A 31 7.04 -12.59 -1.70
CA ASP A 31 6.79 -13.76 -2.55
C ASP A 31 5.30 -14.08 -2.66
N GLU A 32 4.55 -13.96 -1.57
CA GLU A 32 3.09 -14.11 -1.56
C GLU A 32 2.41 -13.05 -2.44
N ILE A 33 2.84 -11.78 -2.37
CA ILE A 33 2.31 -10.71 -3.23
C ILE A 33 2.57 -11.01 -4.71
N ILE A 34 3.78 -11.45 -5.06
CA ILE A 34 4.14 -11.81 -6.44
C ILE A 34 3.29 -13.00 -6.93
N SER A 35 3.16 -14.04 -6.10
CA SER A 35 2.33 -15.22 -6.39
C SER A 35 0.87 -14.84 -6.61
N PHE A 36 0.32 -13.98 -5.73
CA PHE A 36 -1.05 -13.47 -5.83
C PHE A 36 -1.24 -12.67 -7.11
N ALA A 37 -0.37 -11.70 -7.39
CA ALA A 37 -0.48 -10.85 -8.58
C ALA A 37 -0.42 -11.67 -9.87
N LYS A 38 0.49 -12.66 -9.96
CA LYS A 38 0.58 -13.58 -11.10
C LYS A 38 -0.71 -14.39 -11.30
N LYS A 39 -1.25 -14.99 -10.24
CA LYS A 39 -2.48 -15.81 -10.30
C LYS A 39 -3.73 -14.97 -10.59
N SER A 40 -3.75 -13.72 -10.12
CA SER A 40 -4.79 -12.74 -10.40
C SER A 40 -4.74 -12.18 -11.82
N GLY A 41 -3.65 -12.43 -12.57
CA GLY A 41 -3.46 -11.87 -13.90
C GLY A 41 -3.07 -10.39 -13.93
N ILE A 42 -2.77 -9.81 -12.77
CA ILE A 42 -2.34 -8.40 -12.63
C ILE A 42 -1.08 -8.16 -13.45
N LYS A 43 -1.05 -7.01 -14.15
CA LYS A 43 0.07 -6.54 -14.97
C LYS A 43 0.71 -5.29 -14.40
N ARG A 44 -0.08 -4.41 -13.79
CA ARG A 44 0.40 -3.12 -13.27
C ARG A 44 0.33 -3.05 -11.75
N ILE A 45 1.46 -2.82 -11.11
CA ILE A 45 1.56 -2.69 -9.65
C ILE A 45 2.01 -1.28 -9.28
N GLY A 46 1.28 -0.66 -8.35
CA GLY A 46 1.65 0.61 -7.74
C GLY A 46 2.33 0.42 -6.40
N ILE A 47 3.25 1.31 -6.06
CA ILE A 47 3.87 1.41 -4.73
C ILE A 47 3.65 2.82 -4.20
N ALA A 48 2.83 2.95 -3.15
CA ALA A 48 2.63 4.20 -2.43
C ALA A 48 3.54 4.21 -1.20
N ASN A 49 4.63 4.99 -1.25
CA ASN A 49 5.66 4.97 -0.21
C ASN A 49 5.73 6.28 0.58
N CYS A 50 6.25 6.19 1.80
CA CYS A 50 6.75 7.39 2.50
C CYS A 50 8.08 7.82 1.87
N VAL A 51 8.37 9.13 1.84
CA VAL A 51 9.66 9.66 1.38
C VAL A 51 10.86 9.10 2.16
N CYS A 52 10.66 8.62 3.40
CA CYS A 52 11.71 7.94 4.16
C CYS A 52 11.98 6.50 3.72
N MET A 53 11.18 5.94 2.80
CA MET A 53 11.24 4.55 2.33
C MET A 53 11.69 4.45 0.87
N THR A 54 12.27 5.52 0.31
CA THR A 54 12.61 5.56 -1.13
C THR A 54 13.61 4.48 -1.53
N LYS A 55 14.60 4.17 -0.68
CA LYS A 55 15.59 3.12 -0.97
C LYS A 55 14.94 1.73 -1.02
N GLU A 56 14.10 1.42 -0.04
CA GLU A 56 13.35 0.18 0.06
C GLU A 56 12.34 0.07 -1.09
N THR A 57 11.75 1.19 -1.51
CA THR A 57 10.85 1.27 -2.68
C THR A 57 11.59 0.88 -3.96
N GLU A 58 12.79 1.41 -4.19
CA GLU A 58 13.57 1.06 -5.38
C GLU A 58 14.02 -0.41 -5.39
N ILE A 59 14.34 -0.97 -4.22
CA ILE A 59 14.63 -2.41 -4.10
C ILE A 59 13.39 -3.22 -4.47
N LEU A 60 12.24 -2.93 -3.87
CA LEU A 60 10.98 -3.62 -4.16
C LEU A 60 10.60 -3.49 -5.65
N LYS A 61 10.71 -2.28 -6.21
CA LYS A 61 10.45 -2.02 -7.62
C LYS A 61 11.34 -2.85 -8.54
N ASN A 62 12.63 -2.99 -8.19
CA ASN A 62 13.56 -3.82 -8.95
C ASN A 62 13.25 -5.32 -8.89
N ILE A 63 12.68 -5.79 -7.78
CA ILE A 63 12.20 -7.18 -7.66
C ILE A 63 10.96 -7.38 -8.53
N LEU A 64 9.97 -6.49 -8.43
CA LEU A 64 8.68 -6.62 -9.10
C LEU A 64 8.74 -6.42 -10.62
N LYS A 65 9.65 -5.57 -11.12
CA LYS A 65 9.76 -5.27 -12.57
C LYS A 65 10.16 -6.47 -13.44
N ALA A 66 10.57 -7.59 -12.83
CA ALA A 66 10.83 -8.83 -13.56
C ALA A 66 9.55 -9.42 -14.18
N ASP A 67 8.39 -9.15 -13.57
CA ASP A 67 7.11 -9.76 -13.93
C ASP A 67 5.98 -8.76 -14.20
N PHE A 68 6.13 -7.50 -13.78
CA PHE A 68 5.06 -6.49 -13.78
C PHE A 68 5.55 -5.12 -14.26
N ASP A 69 4.63 -4.29 -14.75
CA ASP A 69 4.84 -2.85 -14.93
C ASP A 69 4.68 -2.16 -13.57
N VAL A 70 5.77 -1.58 -13.04
CA VAL A 70 5.80 -1.07 -11.67
C VAL A 70 5.90 0.45 -11.62
N TYR A 71 4.92 1.06 -10.97
CA TYR A 71 4.83 2.51 -10.73
C TYR A 71 5.02 2.79 -9.25
N SER A 72 5.69 3.90 -8.91
CA SER A 72 5.91 4.30 -7.52
C SER A 72 5.73 5.80 -7.35
N THR A 73 5.22 6.20 -6.19
CA THR A 73 5.07 7.61 -5.83
C THR A 73 5.20 7.82 -4.33
N ASP A 74 6.01 8.81 -3.94
CA ASP A 74 6.23 9.12 -2.53
C ASP A 74 5.15 10.06 -1.97
N CYS A 75 5.11 10.14 -0.63
CA CYS A 75 4.07 10.87 0.08
C CYS A 75 4.10 12.39 -0.14
N LYS A 76 5.11 12.98 -0.78
CA LYS A 76 5.21 14.42 -1.10
C LYS A 76 4.74 14.76 -2.52
N VAL A 77 4.15 13.80 -3.23
CA VAL A 77 3.57 13.99 -4.57
C VAL A 77 2.71 15.25 -4.66
N GLY A 78 2.94 16.02 -5.72
CA GLY A 78 2.24 17.28 -5.99
C GLY A 78 2.66 18.46 -5.11
N ASN A 79 3.65 18.32 -4.22
CA ASN A 79 4.17 19.39 -3.37
C ASN A 79 3.08 20.15 -2.59
N LEU A 80 2.08 19.42 -2.07
CA LEU A 80 0.92 20.00 -1.38
C LEU A 80 1.34 20.89 -0.19
N PRO A 81 1.03 22.20 -0.20
CA PRO A 81 1.38 23.07 0.92
C PRO A 81 0.70 22.63 2.22
N ALA A 82 1.45 22.63 3.32
CA ALA A 82 0.94 22.26 4.64
C ALA A 82 -0.25 23.13 5.09
N SER A 83 -0.25 24.42 4.71
CA SER A 83 -1.35 25.33 5.00
C SER A 83 -2.69 24.89 4.45
N LYS A 84 -2.72 24.23 3.28
CA LYS A 84 -3.97 23.78 2.64
C LYS A 84 -4.62 22.63 3.39
N ILE A 85 -3.83 21.68 3.92
CA ILE A 85 -4.36 20.60 4.74
C ILE A 85 -4.74 21.09 6.13
N ALA A 86 -3.92 21.98 6.72
CA ALA A 86 -4.16 22.47 8.07
C ALA A 86 -5.28 23.52 8.15
N GLY A 87 -5.68 24.12 7.02
CA GLY A 87 -6.59 25.28 7.01
C GLY A 87 -5.98 26.52 7.68
N ASP A 88 -4.65 26.64 7.68
CA ASP A 88 -3.90 27.64 8.45
C ASP A 88 -2.68 28.11 7.65
N GLU A 89 -2.73 29.35 7.15
CA GLU A 89 -1.66 29.97 6.34
C GLU A 89 -0.35 30.19 7.11
N SER A 90 -0.34 30.08 8.44
CA SER A 90 0.91 30.10 9.22
C SER A 90 1.73 28.81 9.09
N LYS A 91 1.11 27.70 8.65
CA LYS A 91 1.79 26.41 8.46
C LYS A 91 2.64 26.41 7.21
N LYS A 92 3.95 26.29 7.40
CA LYS A 92 4.95 26.24 6.33
C LYS A 92 5.33 24.81 5.96
N GLY A 93 5.84 24.64 4.74
CA GLY A 93 6.38 23.37 4.25
C GLY A 93 5.37 22.54 3.45
N ILE A 94 5.76 21.30 3.14
CA ILE A 94 5.02 20.39 2.26
C ILE A 94 4.39 19.28 3.11
N SER A 95 3.07 19.11 3.00
CA SER A 95 2.31 18.05 3.65
C SER A 95 2.54 16.69 2.97
N CYS A 96 2.15 15.61 3.65
CA CYS A 96 1.93 14.36 2.94
C CYS A 96 0.61 14.44 2.15
N ASN A 97 0.58 13.85 0.96
CA ASN A 97 -0.57 13.87 0.06
C ASN A 97 -0.99 12.45 -0.37
N PRO A 98 -1.56 11.64 0.55
CA PRO A 98 -2.00 10.28 0.22
C PRO A 98 -3.11 10.23 -0.84
N ALA A 99 -3.96 11.26 -0.92
CA ALA A 99 -4.95 11.36 -1.98
C ALA A 99 -4.30 11.54 -3.35
N GLY A 100 -3.26 12.38 -3.44
CA GLY A 100 -2.46 12.53 -4.66
C GLY A 100 -1.66 11.27 -5.01
N GLN A 101 -1.24 10.47 -4.02
CA GLN A 101 -0.62 9.17 -4.29
C GLN A 101 -1.61 8.21 -4.95
N ALA A 102 -2.84 8.11 -4.41
CA ALA A 102 -3.89 7.31 -5.01
C ALA A 102 -4.24 7.80 -6.42
N GLU A 103 -4.45 9.10 -6.60
CA GLU A 103 -4.75 9.69 -7.90
C GLU A 103 -3.67 9.39 -8.96
N TYR A 104 -2.39 9.56 -8.61
CA TYR A 104 -1.28 9.22 -9.51
C TYR A 104 -1.33 7.74 -9.93
N LEU A 105 -1.52 6.82 -8.98
CA LEU A 105 -1.55 5.38 -9.27
C LEU A 105 -2.78 4.98 -10.09
N ASN A 106 -3.94 5.56 -9.80
CA ASN A 106 -5.16 5.39 -10.60
C ASN A 106 -4.92 5.86 -12.05
N GLN A 107 -4.23 6.99 -12.26
CA GLN A 107 -3.86 7.48 -13.61
C GLN A 107 -2.91 6.53 -14.35
N GLN A 108 -2.04 5.79 -13.64
CA GLN A 108 -1.22 4.74 -14.25
C GLN A 108 -2.00 3.46 -14.54
N GLY A 109 -3.26 3.35 -14.08
CA GLY A 109 -4.10 2.18 -14.23
C GLY A 109 -3.52 0.97 -13.50
N THR A 110 -2.89 1.18 -12.33
CA THR A 110 -2.44 0.09 -11.46
C THR A 110 -3.62 -0.78 -11.04
N GLU A 111 -3.42 -2.08 -10.91
CA GLU A 111 -4.48 -3.05 -10.56
C GLU A 111 -4.31 -3.59 -9.13
N LEU A 112 -3.11 -3.42 -8.56
CA LEU A 112 -2.78 -3.67 -7.16
C LEU A 112 -1.83 -2.59 -6.66
N ASN A 113 -2.14 -2.00 -5.51
CA ASN A 113 -1.31 -1.00 -4.85
C ASN A 113 -0.70 -1.54 -3.55
N ILE A 114 0.59 -1.34 -3.36
CA ILE A 114 1.34 -1.73 -2.18
C ILE A 114 1.63 -0.49 -1.33
N VAL A 115 1.19 -0.51 -0.06
CA VAL A 115 1.56 0.50 0.93
C VAL A 115 2.92 0.17 1.53
N LEU A 116 3.85 1.12 1.46
CA LEU A 116 5.19 1.00 2.02
C LEU A 116 5.54 2.15 2.98
N GLY A 117 5.26 1.92 4.26
CA GLY A 117 5.69 2.77 5.37
C GLY A 117 4.95 4.10 5.48
N LEU A 118 3.68 4.15 5.05
CA LEU A 118 2.83 5.33 5.28
C LEU A 118 2.44 5.45 6.76
N CYS A 119 2.32 6.68 7.26
CA CYS A 119 1.87 6.91 8.63
C CYS A 119 0.37 6.60 8.76
N VAL A 120 -0.05 6.27 9.99
CA VAL A 120 -1.46 6.09 10.37
C VAL A 120 -2.30 7.26 9.87
N GLY A 121 -3.40 6.94 9.20
CA GLY A 121 -4.33 7.91 8.61
C GLY A 121 -3.99 8.24 7.16
N HIS A 122 -2.71 8.31 6.78
CA HIS A 122 -2.34 8.48 5.37
C HIS A 122 -2.58 7.20 4.56
N ASP A 123 -2.28 6.05 5.14
CA ASP A 123 -2.61 4.74 4.56
C ASP A 123 -4.13 4.57 4.39
N MET A 124 -4.92 5.01 5.37
CA MET A 124 -6.39 4.96 5.32
C MET A 124 -6.95 5.80 4.18
N ILE A 125 -6.43 7.02 3.98
CA ILE A 125 -6.85 7.89 2.88
C ILE A 125 -6.46 7.30 1.53
N LEU A 126 -5.25 6.74 1.40
CA LEU A 126 -4.84 6.04 0.18
C LEU A 126 -5.80 4.88 -0.12
N ASN A 127 -6.05 4.01 0.85
CA ASN A 127 -6.97 2.87 0.70
C ASN A 127 -8.37 3.31 0.27
N LYS A 128 -8.89 4.40 0.86
CA LYS A 128 -10.21 4.94 0.52
C LYS A 128 -10.29 5.55 -0.88
N LYS A 129 -9.17 5.99 -1.45
CA LYS A 129 -9.10 6.72 -2.72
C LYS A 129 -8.53 5.91 -3.88
N SER A 130 -7.94 4.75 -3.61
CA SER A 130 -7.43 3.83 -4.62
C SER A 130 -8.59 3.18 -5.36
N ASP A 131 -8.53 3.18 -6.69
CA ASP A 131 -9.47 2.40 -7.52
C ASP A 131 -9.11 0.92 -7.52
N ALA A 132 -7.81 0.64 -7.40
CA ALA A 132 -7.26 -0.71 -7.26
C ALA A 132 -7.37 -1.25 -5.82
N ILE A 133 -7.33 -2.57 -5.69
CA ILE A 133 -7.15 -3.22 -4.39
C ILE A 133 -5.78 -2.85 -3.79
N VAL A 134 -5.73 -2.77 -2.46
CA VAL A 134 -4.55 -2.30 -1.74
C VAL A 134 -4.11 -3.35 -0.73
N THR A 135 -2.81 -3.58 -0.65
CA THR A 135 -2.19 -4.40 0.40
C THR A 135 -1.10 -3.61 1.12
N THR A 136 -0.96 -3.82 2.42
CA THR A 136 0.11 -3.19 3.21
C THR A 136 1.26 -4.17 3.39
N LEU A 137 2.42 -3.82 2.84
CA LEU A 137 3.65 -4.59 3.06
C LEU A 137 4.36 -4.15 4.34
N LEU A 138 4.39 -2.85 4.62
CA LEU A 138 5.13 -2.29 5.75
C LEU A 138 4.38 -1.08 6.32
N VAL A 139 4.19 -1.06 7.64
CA VAL A 139 3.56 0.07 8.35
C VAL A 139 4.60 1.05 8.89
N LYS A 140 4.25 2.33 9.07
CA LYS A 140 5.15 3.27 9.74
C LYS A 140 5.19 2.98 11.25
N ASP A 141 6.28 2.38 11.71
CA ASP A 141 6.63 2.33 13.12
C ASP A 141 8.07 2.84 13.30
N LYS A 142 8.22 4.04 13.86
CA LYS A 142 9.55 4.62 14.10
C LYS A 142 10.25 4.02 15.31
N LYS A 143 9.49 3.47 16.27
CA LYS A 143 10.03 2.95 17.52
C LYS A 143 10.60 1.55 17.31
N TYR A 144 9.83 0.70 16.62
CA TYR A 144 10.17 -0.71 16.40
C TYR A 144 10.60 -1.00 14.96
N LYS A 145 11.25 -0.02 14.30
CA LYS A 145 11.80 -0.17 12.94
C LYS A 145 10.83 -0.83 11.95
N HIS A 146 9.57 -0.39 11.96
CA HIS A 146 8.48 -0.89 11.12
C HIS A 146 7.92 -2.28 11.47
N ASN A 147 8.31 -2.85 12.62
CA ASN A 147 7.80 -4.10 13.15
C ASN A 147 6.94 -3.86 14.42
N PRO A 148 5.65 -3.53 14.28
CA PRO A 148 4.80 -3.21 15.44
C PRO A 148 4.57 -4.42 16.37
N TYR A 149 4.88 -5.64 15.94
CA TYR A 149 4.72 -6.85 16.78
C TYR A 149 5.62 -6.82 18.02
N GLU A 150 6.80 -6.18 17.93
CA GLU A 150 7.74 -6.03 19.06
C GLU A 150 7.09 -5.33 20.27
N PHE A 151 6.05 -4.52 20.06
CA PHE A 151 5.31 -3.92 21.17
C PHE A 151 4.71 -4.98 22.10
N PHE A 152 4.21 -6.09 21.55
CA PHE A 152 3.58 -7.18 22.29
C PHE A 152 4.61 -8.13 22.89
N GLU A 153 5.70 -8.44 22.17
CA GLU A 153 6.76 -9.33 22.69
C GLU A 153 7.36 -8.81 23.99
N ASN A 154 7.44 -7.49 24.16
CA ASN A 154 7.92 -6.85 25.40
C ASN A 154 6.89 -6.89 26.56
N LYS A 155 5.74 -7.53 26.35
CA LYS A 155 4.61 -7.59 27.31
C LYS A 155 4.07 -9.01 27.52
N LEU A 156 4.48 -9.96 26.69
CA LEU A 156 4.27 -11.39 26.90
C LEU A 156 5.29 -11.92 27.90
#